data_AF-A0A4U9VG54-F1
#
_entry.id   AF-A0A4U9VG54-F1
#
_cell.length_a   1.000
_cell.length_b   1.000
_cell.length_c   1.000
_cell.angle_alpha   90.00
_cell.angle_beta   90.00
_cell.angle_gamma   90.00
#
_symmetry.space_group_name_H-M   'P 1'
#
loop_
_entity.id
_entity.type
_entity.pdbx_description
1 polymer ?
#
loop_
_entity_poly.entity_id
_entity_poly.type
_entity_poly.pdbx_seq_one_letter_code
_entity_poly.pdbx_strand_id
1 'polypeptide(L)'
;MNMTAKAKTFQLAETSFAQLGYVQFADEKSLAQDLTELRNLLQSAMQLEHATIPPYLMMLYTLDDDVDWRIIETLRSVVVEEMLHFTLTANLLNAIGGTPAVDSPDFLPVIPHVCLTILMILK
;
A
#
# COMPACT_ATOMS: atom_id res chain seq x y z
N MET A 1 9.78 -10.81 24.35
CA MET A 1 9.63 -12.00 23.48
C MET A 1 10.97 -12.26 22.79
N ASN A 2 11.46 -13.50 22.82
CA ASN A 2 12.88 -13.81 22.62
C ASN A 2 13.10 -14.35 21.19
N MET A 3 14.29 -14.17 20.60
CA MET A 3 14.55 -14.50 19.18
C MET A 3 14.27 -15.97 18.82
N THR A 4 14.51 -16.89 19.75
CA THR A 4 14.22 -18.32 19.61
C THR A 4 12.73 -18.65 19.56
N ALA A 5 11.88 -17.87 20.23
CA ALA A 5 10.43 -18.04 20.15
C ALA A 5 9.90 -17.58 18.79
N LYS A 6 10.42 -16.45 18.27
CA LYS A 6 10.02 -15.88 16.98
C LYS A 6 10.38 -16.79 15.81
N ALA A 7 11.57 -17.42 15.84
CA ALA A 7 11.99 -18.38 14.83
C ALA A 7 11.09 -19.63 14.78
N LYS A 8 10.70 -20.14 15.96
CA LYS A 8 9.81 -21.30 16.07
C LYS A 8 8.40 -21.01 15.56
N THR A 9 7.86 -19.81 15.84
CA THR A 9 6.56 -19.37 15.33
C THR A 9 6.56 -19.27 13.80
N PHE A 10 7.64 -18.74 13.22
CA PHE A 10 7.76 -18.61 11.77
C PHE A 10 7.81 -19.98 11.07
N GLN A 11 8.58 -20.91 11.63
CA GLN A 11 8.72 -22.26 11.08
C GLN A 11 7.41 -23.07 11.16
N LEU A 12 6.61 -22.84 12.20
CA LEU A 12 5.24 -23.39 12.31
C LEU A 12 4.26 -22.76 11.32
N ALA A 13 4.38 -21.46 11.06
CA ALA A 13 3.56 -20.78 10.06
C ALA A 13 3.84 -21.31 8.65
N GLU A 14 5.10 -21.49 8.29
CA GLU A 14 5.51 -22.06 6.98
C GLU A 14 4.97 -23.48 6.79
N THR A 15 5.03 -24.33 7.82
CA THR A 15 4.50 -25.71 7.73
C THR A 15 2.98 -25.75 7.65
N SER A 16 2.27 -24.89 8.38
CA SER A 16 0.81 -24.76 8.29
C SER A 16 0.38 -24.30 6.89
N PHE A 17 1.06 -23.30 6.33
CA PHE A 17 0.78 -22.80 5.00
C PHE A 17 0.98 -23.89 3.93
N ALA A 18 2.09 -24.64 4.02
CA ALA A 18 2.39 -25.71 3.08
C ALA A 18 1.36 -26.86 3.10
N GLN A 19 0.71 -27.12 4.24
CA GLN A 19 -0.29 -28.19 4.37
C GLN A 19 -1.73 -27.74 4.11
N LEU A 20 -2.12 -26.56 4.58
CA LEU A 20 -3.52 -26.10 4.57
C LEU A 20 -3.79 -25.02 3.51
N GLY A 21 -2.75 -24.44 2.93
CA GLY A 21 -2.85 -23.25 2.06
C GLY A 21 -3.10 -21.95 2.82
N TYR A 22 -3.19 -22.01 4.15
CA TYR A 22 -3.35 -20.86 5.03
C TYR A 22 -2.63 -21.07 6.37
N VAL A 23 -2.27 -19.97 7.02
CA VAL A 23 -1.68 -19.98 8.37
C VAL A 23 -2.79 -19.75 9.37
N GLN A 24 -3.00 -20.71 10.27
CA GLN A 24 -3.89 -20.52 11.40
C GLN A 24 -3.14 -19.71 12.46
N PHE A 25 -3.46 -18.42 12.58
CA PHE A 25 -2.99 -17.63 13.70
C PHE A 25 -3.69 -18.13 14.96
N ALA A 26 -2.92 -18.47 15.98
CA ALA A 26 -3.44 -18.66 17.33
C ALA A 26 -3.74 -17.27 17.89
N ASP A 27 -4.83 -16.64 17.42
CA ASP A 27 -5.22 -15.32 17.89
C ASP A 27 -6.56 -15.38 18.62
N GLU A 28 -6.62 -14.68 19.75
CA GLU A 28 -7.79 -14.57 20.62
C GLU A 28 -8.86 -13.63 20.03
N LYS A 29 -8.57 -12.99 18.89
CA LYS A 29 -9.46 -12.06 18.21
C LYS A 29 -10.62 -12.78 17.52
N SER A 30 -11.80 -12.21 17.71
CA SER A 30 -12.99 -12.60 16.96
C SER A 30 -12.87 -12.17 15.49
N LEU A 31 -13.50 -12.92 14.58
CA LEU A 31 -13.60 -12.59 13.15
C LEU A 31 -14.02 -11.13 12.89
N ALA A 32 -14.88 -10.57 13.75
CA ALA A 32 -15.33 -9.18 13.65
C ALA A 32 -14.20 -8.16 13.87
N GLN A 33 -13.27 -8.47 14.77
CA GLN A 33 -12.09 -7.63 15.02
C GLN A 33 -11.12 -7.69 13.83
N ASP A 34 -10.89 -8.88 13.28
CA ASP A 34 -10.02 -9.05 12.10
C ASP A 34 -10.57 -8.32 10.88
N LEU A 35 -11.88 -8.41 10.63
CA LEU A 35 -12.52 -7.67 9.54
C LEU A 35 -12.43 -6.16 9.74
N THR A 36 -12.53 -5.68 10.98
CA THR A 36 -12.39 -4.26 11.29
C THR A 36 -10.96 -3.78 11.03
N GLU A 37 -9.97 -4.55 11.48
CA GLU A 37 -8.56 -4.26 11.25
C GLU A 37 -8.21 -4.29 9.76
N LEU A 38 -8.68 -5.29 9.02
CA LEU A 38 -8.48 -5.38 7.58
C LEU A 38 -9.07 -4.18 6.84
N ARG A 39 -10.29 -3.76 7.19
CA ARG A 39 -10.91 -2.56 6.58
C ARG A 39 -10.08 -1.30 6.83
N ASN A 40 -9.56 -1.14 8.04
CA ASN A 40 -8.68 -0.01 8.38
C ASN A 40 -7.38 -0.07 7.58
N LEU A 41 -6.76 -1.25 7.46
CA LEU A 41 -5.54 -1.44 6.67
C LEU A 41 -5.77 -1.13 5.18
N LEU A 42 -6.89 -1.57 4.61
CA LEU A 42 -7.26 -1.27 3.23
C LEU A 42 -7.50 0.24 3.03
N GLN A 43 -8.15 0.90 3.98
CA GLN A 43 -8.32 2.35 3.93
C GLN A 43 -6.97 3.08 3.99
N SER A 44 -6.04 2.64 4.85
CA SER A 44 -4.68 3.21 4.91
C SER A 44 -3.87 2.93 3.64
N ALA A 45 -4.00 1.74 3.05
CA ALA A 45 -3.37 1.42 1.78
C ALA A 45 -3.88 2.34 0.66
N MET A 46 -5.20 2.57 0.58
CA MET A 46 -5.77 3.54 -0.37
C MET A 46 -5.19 4.95 -0.22
N GLN A 47 -4.98 5.41 1.01
CA GLN A 47 -4.37 6.72 1.27
C GLN A 47 -2.92 6.76 0.80
N LEU A 48 -2.18 5.67 0.96
CA LEU A 48 -0.80 5.54 0.48
C LEU A 48 -0.72 5.59 -1.05
N GLU A 49 -1.49 4.75 -1.76
CA GLU A 49 -1.52 4.72 -3.23
C GLU A 49 -1.99 6.06 -3.82
N HIS A 50 -2.96 6.73 -3.17
CA HIS A 50 -3.38 8.05 -3.62
C HIS A 50 -2.32 9.14 -3.33
N ALA A 51 -1.56 9.01 -2.25
CA ALA A 51 -0.50 9.94 -1.88
C ALA A 51 0.72 9.89 -2.82
N THR A 52 0.95 8.78 -3.51
CA THR A 52 2.08 8.60 -4.45
C THR A 52 1.78 9.10 -5.86
N ILE A 53 0.51 9.13 -6.27
CA ILE A 53 0.09 9.63 -7.60
C ILE A 53 0.56 11.09 -7.87
N PRO A 54 0.30 12.08 -6.99
CA PRO A 54 0.70 13.47 -7.26
C PRO A 54 2.22 13.68 -7.37
N PRO A 55 3.08 13.09 -6.50
CA PRO A 55 4.54 13.14 -6.68
C PRO A 55 5.02 12.60 -8.03
N TYR A 56 4.50 11.46 -8.49
CA TYR A 56 4.90 10.92 -9.80
C TYR A 56 4.41 11.78 -10.97
N LEU A 57 3.20 12.32 -10.88
CA LEU A 57 2.69 13.28 -11.86
C LEU A 57 3.49 14.58 -11.86
N MET A 58 3.85 15.11 -10.68
CA MET A 58 4.69 16.31 -10.56
C MET A 58 6.03 16.08 -11.25
N MET A 59 6.67 14.93 -11.00
CA MET A 59 7.90 14.58 -11.69
C MET A 59 7.69 14.52 -13.21
N LEU A 60 6.68 13.79 -13.69
CA LEU A 60 6.36 13.68 -15.11
C LEU A 60 6.14 15.04 -15.80
N TYR A 61 5.48 15.98 -15.14
CA TYR A 61 5.17 17.31 -15.70
C TYR A 61 6.27 18.37 -15.49
N THR A 62 7.34 18.04 -14.77
CA THR A 62 8.46 18.96 -14.50
C THR A 62 9.78 18.48 -15.11
N LEU A 63 9.79 17.34 -15.80
CA LEU A 63 10.93 16.87 -16.58
C LEU A 63 11.26 17.87 -17.71
N ASP A 64 12.55 18.02 -17.97
CA ASP A 64 13.06 18.85 -19.07
C ASP A 64 12.87 18.10 -20.42
N ASP A 65 12.81 18.86 -21.53
CA ASP A 65 12.52 18.31 -22.86
C ASP A 65 13.63 17.41 -23.43
N ASP A 66 14.82 17.41 -22.82
CA ASP A 66 15.99 16.63 -23.21
C ASP A 66 16.12 15.29 -22.49
N VAL A 67 15.12 14.93 -21.67
CA VAL A 67 15.08 13.67 -20.92
C VAL A 67 14.78 12.49 -21.85
N ASP A 68 15.43 11.35 -21.57
CA ASP A 68 15.20 10.10 -22.28
C ASP A 68 13.71 9.69 -22.22
N TRP A 69 13.11 9.42 -23.38
CA TRP A 69 11.70 9.03 -23.48
C TRP A 69 11.33 7.81 -22.62
N ARG A 70 12.28 6.92 -22.34
CA ARG A 70 12.09 5.73 -21.49
C ARG A 70 11.78 6.11 -20.05
N ILE A 71 12.31 7.23 -19.56
CA ILE A 71 12.00 7.76 -18.23
C ILE A 71 10.54 8.20 -18.19
N ILE A 72 10.09 8.95 -19.20
CA ILE A 72 8.69 9.39 -19.33
C ILE A 72 7.76 8.19 -19.36
N GLU A 73 8.07 7.16 -20.15
CA GLU A 73 7.27 5.94 -20.22
C GLU A 73 7.18 5.24 -18.85
N THR A 74 8.33 5.07 -18.19
CA THR A 74 8.41 4.41 -16.87
C THR A 74 7.58 5.16 -15.82
N LEU A 75 7.64 6.50 -15.80
CA LEU A 75 6.84 7.28 -14.86
C LEU A 75 5.34 7.18 -15.15
N ARG A 76 4.97 7.19 -16.44
CA ARG A 76 3.58 6.99 -16.82
C ARG A 76 3.08 5.60 -16.42
N SER A 77 3.89 4.55 -16.55
CA SER A 77 3.48 3.20 -16.15
C SER A 77 3.25 3.13 -14.65
N VAL A 78 4.16 3.69 -13.83
CA VAL A 78 3.99 3.75 -12.38
C VAL A 78 2.71 4.48 -11.99
N VAL A 79 2.45 5.67 -12.55
CA VAL A 79 1.21 6.41 -12.26
C VAL A 79 -0.05 5.57 -12.52
N VAL A 80 -0.07 4.82 -13.63
CA VAL A 80 -1.19 3.94 -13.98
C VAL A 80 -1.30 2.77 -13.00
N GLU A 81 -0.18 2.20 -12.55
CA GLU A 81 -0.14 1.13 -11.55
C GLU A 81 -0.66 1.61 -10.19
N GLU A 82 -0.24 2.78 -9.70
CA GLU A 82 -0.73 3.34 -8.43
C GLU A 82 -2.26 3.62 -8.48
N MET A 83 -2.76 4.13 -9.62
CA MET A 83 -4.21 4.32 -9.82
C MET A 83 -4.98 2.98 -9.85
N LEU A 84 -4.36 1.94 -10.42
CA LEU A 84 -4.93 0.59 -10.42
C LEU A 84 -4.96 0.00 -9.01
N HIS A 85 -3.86 0.08 -8.25
CA HIS A 85 -3.79 -0.39 -6.87
C HIS A 85 -4.80 0.33 -5.97
N PHE A 86 -4.92 1.64 -6.11
CA PHE A 86 -5.94 2.44 -5.42
C PHE A 86 -7.36 1.90 -5.70
N THR A 87 -7.67 1.64 -6.97
CA THR A 87 -8.99 1.11 -7.40
C THR A 87 -9.22 -0.31 -6.89
N LEU A 88 -8.22 -1.19 -6.97
CA LEU A 88 -8.33 -2.57 -6.49
C LEU A 88 -8.52 -2.63 -4.97
N THR A 89 -7.83 -1.77 -4.23
CA THR A 89 -7.96 -1.67 -2.77
C THR A 89 -9.36 -1.19 -2.39
N ALA A 90 -9.91 -0.19 -3.10
CA ALA A 90 -11.28 0.26 -2.91
C ALA A 90 -12.31 -0.84 -3.22
N ASN A 91 -12.10 -1.59 -4.30
CA ASN A 91 -12.96 -2.71 -4.67
C ASN A 91 -12.93 -3.84 -3.63
N LEU A 92 -11.75 -4.16 -3.10
CA LEU A 92 -11.59 -5.16 -2.05
C LEU A 92 -12.27 -4.71 -0.75
N LEU A 93 -12.12 -3.43 -0.38
CA LEU A 93 -12.80 -2.85 0.79
C LEU A 93 -14.32 -2.93 0.64
N ASN A 94 -14.85 -2.59 -0.54
CA ASN A 94 -16.28 -2.77 -0.86
C ASN A 94 -16.71 -4.24 -0.78
N ALA A 95 -15.90 -5.17 -1.30
CA ALA A 95 -16.23 -6.59 -1.34
C ALA A 95 -16.36 -7.23 0.05
N ILE A 96 -15.58 -6.75 1.03
CA ILE A 96 -15.67 -7.18 2.43
C ILE A 96 -16.69 -6.38 3.24
N GLY A 97 -17.53 -5.57 2.59
CA GLY A 97 -18.60 -4.79 3.22
C GLY A 97 -18.14 -3.54 3.98
N GLY A 98 -16.96 -3.01 3.66
CA GLY A 98 -16.55 -1.66 4.05
C GLY A 98 -16.96 -0.62 3.00
N THR A 99 -16.80 0.66 3.33
CA THR A 99 -17.05 1.77 2.40
C THR A 99 -15.76 2.58 2.24
N PRO A 100 -15.17 2.64 1.05
CA PRO A 100 -14.01 3.48 0.80
C PRO A 100 -14.32 4.96 1.00
N ALA A 101 -13.59 5.62 1.89
CA ALA A 101 -13.66 7.06 2.09
C ALA A 101 -12.52 7.73 1.30
N VAL A 102 -12.87 8.60 0.35
CA VAL A 102 -11.90 9.27 -0.56
C VAL A 102 -12.01 10.80 -0.52
N ASP A 103 -13.09 11.32 0.04
CA ASP A 103 -13.46 12.74 0.13
C ASP A 103 -13.29 13.30 1.54
N SER A 104 -12.70 12.53 2.46
CA SER A 104 -12.39 13.01 3.81
C SER A 104 -11.29 14.07 3.76
N PRO A 105 -11.39 15.17 4.52
CA PRO A 105 -10.30 16.13 4.66
C PRO A 105 -9.01 15.48 5.22
N ASP A 106 -9.14 14.38 5.95
CA ASP A 106 -8.02 13.61 6.53
C ASP A 106 -7.54 12.47 5.61
N PHE A 107 -8.03 12.41 4.37
CA PHE A 107 -7.71 11.32 3.44
C PHE A 107 -6.24 11.32 3.01
N LEU A 108 -5.61 12.49 2.87
CA LEU A 108 -4.20 12.56 2.55
C LEU A 108 -3.37 12.58 3.84
N PRO A 109 -2.38 11.69 4.00
CA PRO A 109 -1.46 11.77 5.11
C PRO A 109 -0.66 13.06 5.00
N VAL A 110 -0.31 13.66 6.15
CA VAL A 110 0.66 14.76 6.20
C VAL A 110 2.03 14.17 5.85
N ILE A 111 2.39 14.21 4.56
CA ILE A 111 3.69 13.72 4.11
C ILE A 111 4.76 14.70 4.59
N PRO A 112 5.72 14.27 5.44
CA PRO A 112 6.84 15.13 5.80
C PRO A 112 7.64 15.48 4.54
N HIS A 113 7.99 16.76 4.39
CA HIS A 113 8.69 17.33 3.23
C HIS A 113 9.99 16.58 2.82
N VAL A 114 10.54 15.76 3.72
CA VAL A 114 11.73 14.92 3.48
C VAL A 114 11.49 13.81 2.46
N CYS A 115 10.27 13.28 2.32
CA CYS A 115 9.98 12.25 1.31
C CYS A 115 9.97 12.83 -0.12
N LEU A 116 9.59 14.11 -0.27
CA LEU A 116 9.72 14.85 -1.53
C LEU A 116 11.19 15.05 -1.95
N THR A 117 12.11 15.11 -0.99
CA THR A 117 13.53 15.34 -1.28
C THR A 117 14.19 14.14 -1.96
N ILE A 118 13.78 12.89 -1.67
CA ILE A 118 14.34 11.70 -2.32
C ILE A 118 13.92 11.61 -3.80
N LEU A 119 12.74 12.11 -4.16
CA LEU A 119 12.29 12.15 -5.57
C LEU A 119 12.95 13.29 -6.38
N MET A 120 13.46 14.34 -5.70
CA MET A 120 14.11 15.50 -6.34
C MET A 120 15.62 15.33 -6.59
N ILE A 121 16.23 14.18 -6.28
CA ILE A 121 17.68 13.92 -6.50
C ILE A 121 17.98 13.48 -7.95
N LEU A 122 17.00 13.49 -8.85
CA LEU A 122 17.21 13.24 -10.29
C LEU A 122 17.36 14.53 -11.13
N LYS A 123 17.95 15.59 -10.55
CA LYS A 123 18.49 16.73 -11.28
C LYS A 123 20.01 16.79 -11.14
#